data_AF-A0A850AUF2-F1
#
_entry.id   AF-A0A850AUF2-F1
#
_cell.length_a   1.000
_cell.length_b   1.000
_cell.length_c   1.000
_cell.angle_alpha   90.00
_cell.angle_beta   90.00
_cell.angle_gamma   90.00
#
_symmetry.space_group_name_H-M   'P 1'
#
loop_
_entity.id
_entity.type
_entity.pdbx_description
1 polymer ?
#
loop_
_entity_poly.entity_id
_entity_poly.type
_entity_poly.pdbx_seq_one_letter_code
_entity_poly.pdbx_strand_id
1 'polypeptide(L)'
;MIRLLRYNFRALMYGNWWLIVFPVAASQLVVFWNLVTLRFEEWLPAHAVETVSPLLAAFLCAHVLSAEYRSGVGAILASKPVHIGKIVAVRMSVALGLVWALACLSLVAFYYGWQPYPMAPAAVAVVPSTLFAGLLALTFATMFRNPWAGFATAVLWWSMDRPPGPLINPFLSLRSYSASIVPDTVHQTAVFTQYAWQPKLVLLVLSVALYLQHRRLVFSLGSGHTTRLRRRAVVWTLLLPVLYALSGATIKVGYLYTHRGRLLPDDTAWIRTQLSSFGPIPVARLFGSPFSAYVGDIANTWRLAAGDEADVYGDTVRHRNEVAELVRRGASSVWGSNLAELHARLAGQTAQTPEDRIKLYRIVVDKYPRGPHASAAYVRIAREYADMKQYSEAMAACESALKAVYTPRTASDALRMQTVIRRDEGDLESAAVSARRWMRVADDRLRFKAGEVLFDILQKLGRNRQAAQAARATLAAIAAFEAAIHRPGEVRAAGRDAILERDAASLRPRLEAYLRDSARANH
;
A
#
# COMPACT_ATOMS: atom_id res chain seq x y z
N MET A 1 47.76 5.98 -10.00
CA MET A 1 46.76 4.91 -9.72
C MET A 1 47.33 3.76 -8.89
N ILE A 2 48.46 3.15 -9.30
CA ILE A 2 49.08 1.98 -8.63
C ILE A 2 49.38 2.19 -7.13
N ARG A 3 49.92 3.35 -6.73
CA ARG A 3 50.21 3.66 -5.31
C ARG A 3 48.94 3.66 -4.43
N LEU A 4 47.81 4.13 -4.96
CA LEU A 4 46.52 4.18 -4.25
C LEU A 4 45.90 2.79 -4.12
N LEU A 5 46.00 1.96 -5.17
CA LEU A 5 45.60 0.55 -5.14
C LEU A 5 46.42 -0.25 -4.12
N ARG A 6 47.75 -0.12 -4.13
CA ARG A 6 48.62 -0.80 -3.14
C ARG A 6 48.29 -0.40 -1.70
N TYR A 7 48.04 0.89 -1.45
CA TYR A 7 47.64 1.37 -0.13
C TYR A 7 46.30 0.77 0.32
N ASN A 8 45.28 0.81 -0.55
CA ASN A 8 43.96 0.24 -0.25
C ASN A 8 44.03 -1.27 -0.02
N PHE A 9 44.77 -1.99 -0.86
CA PHE A 9 44.94 -3.44 -0.72
C PHE A 9 45.61 -3.81 0.59
N ARG A 10 46.69 -3.11 0.98
CA ARG A 10 47.40 -3.38 2.23
C ARG A 10 46.51 -3.11 3.45
N ALA A 11 45.75 -2.01 3.45
CA ALA A 11 44.84 -1.67 4.53
C ALA A 11 43.67 -2.67 4.67
N LEU A 12 43.24 -3.26 3.56
CA LEU A 12 42.12 -4.20 3.52
C LEU A 12 42.57 -5.63 3.92
N MET A 13 43.71 -6.10 3.40
CA MET A 13 44.21 -7.45 3.63
C MET A 13 44.81 -7.68 5.03
N TYR A 14 45.54 -6.71 5.61
CA TYR A 14 46.30 -6.95 6.84
C TYR A 14 45.48 -6.86 8.15
N GLY A 15 44.21 -6.47 8.10
CA GLY A 15 43.43 -6.35 9.33
C GLY A 15 41.91 -6.26 9.19
N ASN A 16 41.37 -6.19 7.97
CA ASN A 16 39.93 -6.05 7.74
C ASN A 16 39.34 -7.18 6.87
N TRP A 17 40.12 -8.20 6.50
CA TRP A 17 39.64 -9.31 5.66
C TRP A 17 38.41 -10.02 6.26
N TRP A 18 38.44 -10.33 7.55
CA TRP A 18 37.32 -10.96 8.26
C TRP A 18 36.05 -10.08 8.30
N LEU A 19 36.20 -8.76 8.27
CA LEU A 19 35.07 -7.82 8.18
C LEU A 19 34.40 -7.87 6.81
N ILE A 20 35.03 -8.44 5.78
CA ILE A 20 34.42 -8.61 4.46
C ILE A 20 33.85 -10.02 4.34
N VAL A 21 34.64 -11.04 4.70
CA VAL A 21 34.22 -12.44 4.53
C VAL A 21 32.97 -12.76 5.34
N PHE A 22 32.93 -12.40 6.63
CA PHE A 22 31.83 -12.83 7.50
C PHE A 22 30.47 -12.24 7.07
N PRO A 23 30.31 -10.92 6.82
CA PRO A 23 29.05 -10.37 6.35
C PRO A 23 28.64 -10.88 4.96
N VAL A 24 29.62 -11.10 4.06
CA VAL A 24 29.34 -11.68 2.75
C VAL A 24 28.81 -13.11 2.91
N ALA A 25 29.47 -13.96 3.69
CA ALA A 25 29.03 -15.33 3.94
C ALA A 25 27.64 -15.36 4.61
N ALA A 26 27.41 -14.53 5.63
CA ALA A 26 26.11 -14.42 6.29
C ALA A 26 25.02 -13.94 5.33
N SER A 27 25.32 -12.97 4.45
CA SER A 27 24.35 -12.48 3.45
C SER A 27 23.95 -13.58 2.46
N GLN A 28 24.91 -14.37 1.98
CA GLN A 28 24.65 -15.47 1.07
C GLN A 28 23.88 -16.58 1.77
N LEU A 29 24.25 -16.92 3.00
CA LEU A 29 23.54 -17.92 3.80
C LEU A 29 22.06 -17.54 3.99
N VAL A 30 21.75 -16.26 4.26
CA VAL A 30 20.36 -15.79 4.36
C VAL A 30 19.60 -15.92 3.04
N VAL A 31 20.23 -15.59 1.91
CA VAL A 31 19.62 -15.76 0.59
C VAL A 31 19.35 -17.24 0.30
N PHE A 32 20.34 -18.12 0.53
CA PHE A 32 20.19 -19.56 0.37
C PHE A 32 19.12 -20.13 1.31
N TRP A 33 19.07 -19.66 2.55
CA TRP A 33 18.05 -20.07 3.51
C TRP A 33 16.65 -19.73 3.01
N ASN A 34 16.43 -18.52 2.48
CA ASN A 34 15.16 -18.12 1.88
C ASN A 34 14.80 -18.99 0.66
N LEU A 35 15.80 -19.37 -0.15
CA LEU A 35 15.61 -20.27 -1.29
C LEU A 35 15.22 -21.69 -0.87
N VAL A 36 15.66 -22.16 0.30
CA VAL A 36 15.32 -23.50 0.79
C VAL A 36 13.99 -23.54 1.54
N THR A 37 13.66 -22.47 2.29
CA THR A 37 12.57 -22.51 3.26
C THR A 37 11.26 -21.87 2.80
N LEU A 38 11.30 -20.96 1.82
CA LEU A 38 10.11 -20.24 1.38
C LEU A 38 9.56 -20.85 0.09
N ARG A 39 8.23 -20.91 -0.01
CA ARG A 39 7.56 -21.22 -1.27
C ARG A 39 7.90 -20.14 -2.29
N PHE A 40 8.23 -20.54 -3.51
CA PHE A 40 8.51 -19.57 -4.57
C PHE A 40 7.28 -18.72 -4.86
N GLU A 41 7.49 -17.42 -4.81
CA GLU A 41 6.56 -16.38 -5.24
C GLU A 41 7.36 -15.35 -6.05
N GLU A 42 6.74 -14.72 -7.06
CA GLU A 42 7.44 -13.83 -8.00
C GLU A 42 8.16 -12.66 -7.33
N TRP A 43 7.67 -12.21 -6.16
CA TRP A 43 8.25 -11.12 -5.39
C TRP A 43 9.48 -11.50 -4.57
N LEU A 44 9.67 -12.79 -4.32
CA LEU A 44 10.66 -13.29 -3.37
C LEU A 44 12.12 -13.00 -3.77
N PRO A 45 12.54 -13.18 -5.04
CA PRO A 45 13.91 -12.86 -5.44
C PRO A 45 14.25 -11.38 -5.24
N ALA A 46 13.36 -10.49 -5.69
CA ALA A 46 13.50 -9.05 -5.50
C ALA A 46 13.52 -8.68 -4.02
N HIS A 47 12.64 -9.29 -3.21
CA HIS A 47 12.58 -9.05 -1.78
C HIS A 47 13.89 -9.41 -1.08
N ALA A 48 14.45 -10.58 -1.40
CA ALA A 48 15.70 -11.05 -0.81
C ALA A 48 16.82 -10.04 -1.06
N VAL A 49 17.01 -9.60 -2.31
CA VAL A 49 18.09 -8.66 -2.64
C VAL A 49 17.84 -7.24 -2.13
N GLU A 50 16.60 -6.72 -2.21
CA GLU A 50 16.27 -5.40 -1.67
C GLU A 50 16.34 -5.34 -0.13
N THR A 51 16.28 -6.48 0.54
CA THR A 51 16.39 -6.55 2.01
C THR A 51 17.84 -6.75 2.44
N VAL A 52 18.57 -7.68 1.83
CA VAL A 52 19.89 -8.08 2.27
C VAL A 52 20.99 -7.14 1.73
N SER A 53 20.91 -6.74 0.46
CA SER A 53 21.97 -5.96 -0.17
C SER A 53 22.16 -4.58 0.48
N PRO A 54 21.11 -3.79 0.84
CA PRO A 54 21.30 -2.51 1.51
C PRO A 54 21.97 -2.63 2.88
N LEU A 55 21.67 -3.69 3.62
CA LEU A 55 22.30 -3.96 4.92
C LEU A 55 23.79 -4.29 4.77
N LEU A 56 24.14 -5.13 3.78
CA LEU A 56 25.52 -5.45 3.45
C LEU A 56 26.28 -4.21 2.97
N ALA A 57 25.68 -3.40 2.10
CA ALA A 57 26.25 -2.14 1.63
C ALA A 57 26.48 -1.17 2.80
N ALA A 58 25.51 -1.01 3.69
CA ALA A 58 25.65 -0.20 4.89
C ALA A 58 26.84 -0.64 5.76
N PHE A 59 26.97 -1.95 5.98
CA PHE A 59 28.09 -2.50 6.77
C PHE A 59 29.44 -2.20 6.11
N LEU A 60 29.61 -2.55 4.83
CA LEU A 60 30.88 -2.38 4.12
C LEU A 60 31.24 -0.89 3.98
N CYS A 61 30.28 -0.05 3.61
CA CYS A 61 30.49 1.39 3.45
C CYS A 61 30.81 2.09 4.77
N ALA A 62 30.19 1.71 5.89
CA ALA A 62 30.54 2.26 7.21
C ALA A 62 32.02 2.02 7.56
N HIS A 63 32.60 0.91 7.10
CA HIS A 63 33.97 0.51 7.39
C HIS A 63 35.01 1.01 6.38
N VAL A 64 34.60 1.73 5.32
CA VAL A 64 35.50 2.23 4.27
C VAL A 64 36.65 3.08 4.82
N LEU A 65 36.43 3.82 5.91
CA LEU A 65 37.42 4.70 6.55
C LEU A 65 37.91 4.18 7.91
N SER A 66 37.69 2.90 8.23
CA SER A 66 38.05 2.33 9.54
C SER A 66 39.53 2.43 9.88
N ALA A 67 40.41 2.33 8.88
CA ALA A 67 41.85 2.49 9.08
C ALA A 67 42.18 3.94 9.44
N GLU A 68 41.58 4.90 8.74
CA GLU A 68 41.75 6.33 8.93
C GLU A 68 41.13 6.82 10.26
N TYR A 69 40.04 6.20 10.72
CA TYR A 69 39.46 6.47 12.03
C TYR A 69 40.36 6.01 13.18
N ARG A 70 41.00 4.83 13.06
CA ARG A 70 41.89 4.26 14.09
C ARG A 70 43.24 4.97 14.20
N SER A 71 43.80 5.36 13.07
CA SER A 71 45.13 5.98 12.98
C SER A 71 45.14 7.51 13.17
N GLY A 72 43.97 8.13 13.25
CA GLY A 72 43.84 9.59 13.32
C GLY A 72 44.06 10.24 11.95
N VAL A 73 42.97 10.63 11.29
CA VAL A 73 42.93 11.22 9.95
C VAL A 73 43.94 12.37 9.76
N GLY A 74 44.16 13.19 10.80
CA GLY A 74 45.12 14.30 10.78
C GLY A 74 46.58 13.86 10.61
N ALA A 75 46.99 12.74 11.19
CA ALA A 75 48.34 12.21 11.06
C ALA A 75 48.62 11.64 9.66
N ILE A 76 47.60 11.03 9.04
CA ILE A 76 47.69 10.54 7.64
C ILE A 76 47.74 11.71 6.66
N LEU A 77 46.88 12.72 6.82
CA LEU A 77 46.87 13.90 5.97
C LEU A 77 48.17 14.70 6.06
N ALA A 78 48.77 14.79 7.26
CA ALA A 78 50.04 15.47 7.48
C ALA A 78 51.24 14.70 6.88
N SER A 79 51.19 13.37 6.86
CA SER A 79 52.33 12.54 6.42
C SER A 79 52.30 12.17 4.94
N LYS A 80 51.12 12.15 4.28
CA LYS A 80 50.99 11.83 2.84
C LYS A 80 49.91 12.69 2.17
N PRO A 81 50.25 13.49 1.14
CA PRO A 81 49.26 14.27 0.37
C PRO A 81 48.48 13.36 -0.58
N VAL A 82 47.58 12.54 -0.05
CA VAL A 82 46.64 11.75 -0.85
C VAL A 82 45.24 12.33 -0.68
N HIS A 83 44.57 12.61 -1.79
CA HIS A 83 43.22 13.14 -1.77
C HIS A 83 42.23 12.12 -1.19
N ILE A 84 41.80 12.29 0.07
CA ILE A 84 40.91 11.35 0.78
C ILE A 84 39.65 11.05 -0.03
N GLY A 85 39.06 12.04 -0.70
CA GLY A 85 37.88 11.83 -1.53
C GLY A 85 38.08 10.77 -2.63
N LYS A 86 39.30 10.64 -3.19
CA LYS A 86 39.60 9.60 -4.18
C LYS A 86 39.73 8.22 -3.53
N ILE A 87 40.28 8.15 -2.32
CA ILE A 87 40.36 6.90 -1.55
C ILE A 87 38.95 6.41 -1.22
N VAL A 88 38.10 7.29 -0.68
CA VAL A 88 36.71 6.96 -0.33
C VAL A 88 35.95 6.51 -1.57
N ALA A 89 36.03 7.26 -2.67
CA ALA A 89 35.33 6.91 -3.91
C ALA A 89 35.74 5.52 -4.41
N VAL A 90 37.04 5.23 -4.50
CA VAL A 90 37.53 3.91 -4.96
C VAL A 90 37.08 2.79 -4.03
N ARG A 91 37.23 2.95 -2.72
CA ARG A 91 36.82 1.91 -1.75
C ARG A 91 35.31 1.68 -1.74
N MET A 92 34.52 2.75 -1.83
CA MET A 92 33.07 2.67 -1.90
C MET A 92 32.62 2.01 -3.21
N SER A 93 33.23 2.34 -4.36
CA SER A 93 32.94 1.67 -5.64
C SER A 93 33.25 0.18 -5.59
N VAL A 94 34.36 -0.24 -4.97
CA VAL A 94 34.69 -1.66 -4.80
C VAL A 94 33.68 -2.34 -3.86
N ALA A 95 33.34 -1.72 -2.73
CA ALA A 95 32.36 -2.26 -1.79
C ALA A 95 30.97 -2.44 -2.43
N LEU A 96 30.47 -1.41 -3.12
CA LEU A 96 29.17 -1.47 -3.80
C LEU A 96 29.20 -2.43 -4.99
N GLY A 97 30.28 -2.43 -5.78
CA GLY A 97 30.45 -3.36 -6.90
C GLY A 97 30.41 -4.82 -6.44
N LEU A 98 31.04 -5.15 -5.30
CA LEU A 98 30.95 -6.47 -4.69
C LEU A 98 29.51 -6.81 -4.28
N VAL A 99 28.81 -5.88 -3.61
CA VAL A 99 27.40 -6.08 -3.20
C VAL A 99 26.50 -6.32 -4.41
N TRP A 100 26.66 -5.56 -5.49
CA TRP A 100 25.86 -5.72 -6.70
C TRP A 100 26.18 -7.02 -7.44
N ALA A 101 27.47 -7.41 -7.51
CA ALA A 101 27.86 -8.71 -8.08
C ALA A 101 27.21 -9.87 -7.31
N LEU A 102 27.23 -9.82 -5.97
CA LEU A 102 26.58 -10.81 -5.12
C LEU A 102 25.05 -10.80 -5.30
N ALA A 103 24.43 -9.63 -5.38
CA ALA A 103 22.99 -9.52 -5.64
C ALA A 103 22.61 -10.13 -7.00
N CYS A 104 23.37 -9.84 -8.06
CA CYS A 104 23.17 -10.46 -9.37
C CYS A 104 23.36 -11.97 -9.32
N LEU A 105 24.38 -12.47 -8.63
CA LEU A 105 24.61 -13.91 -8.46
C LEU A 105 23.45 -14.57 -7.71
N SER A 106 22.93 -13.94 -6.65
CA SER A 106 21.73 -14.38 -5.94
C SER A 106 20.50 -14.43 -6.86
N LEU A 107 20.29 -13.40 -7.68
CA LEU A 107 19.18 -13.36 -8.63
C LEU A 107 19.31 -14.46 -9.71
N VAL A 108 20.51 -14.68 -10.24
CA VAL A 108 20.81 -15.77 -11.17
C VAL A 108 20.52 -17.13 -10.53
N ALA A 109 20.89 -17.32 -9.26
CA ALA A 109 20.58 -18.54 -8.53
C ALA A 109 19.07 -18.77 -8.38
N PHE A 110 18.29 -17.73 -8.09
CA PHE A 110 16.82 -17.83 -8.09
C PHE A 110 16.25 -18.15 -9.48
N TYR A 111 16.82 -17.57 -10.53
CA TYR A 111 16.31 -17.71 -11.90
C TYR A 111 16.48 -19.15 -12.42
N TYR A 112 17.65 -19.75 -12.20
CA TYR A 112 17.93 -21.13 -12.60
C TYR A 112 17.45 -22.17 -11.59
N GLY A 113 17.38 -21.81 -10.30
CA GLY A 113 16.99 -22.74 -9.24
C GLY A 113 15.48 -22.99 -9.15
N TRP A 114 14.66 -22.05 -9.63
CA TRP A 114 13.19 -22.13 -9.53
C TRP A 114 12.50 -21.95 -10.88
N GLN A 115 12.13 -20.72 -11.23
CA GLN A 115 11.44 -20.41 -12.48
C GLN A 115 11.94 -19.08 -13.04
N PRO A 116 11.91 -18.88 -14.37
CA PRO A 116 12.22 -17.60 -14.98
C PRO A 116 11.32 -16.46 -14.46
N TYR A 117 11.92 -15.32 -14.15
CA TYR A 117 11.24 -14.11 -13.71
C TYR A 117 11.98 -12.87 -14.26
N PRO A 118 11.40 -11.65 -14.22
CA PRO A 118 12.05 -10.46 -14.74
C PRO A 118 13.23 -10.02 -13.85
N MET A 119 14.41 -10.61 -14.09
CA MET A 119 15.62 -10.39 -13.30
C MET A 119 16.16 -8.96 -13.40
N ALA A 120 16.16 -8.37 -14.60
CA ALA A 120 16.78 -7.07 -14.83
C ALA A 120 16.17 -5.93 -13.99
N PRO A 121 14.83 -5.77 -13.90
CA PRO A 121 14.21 -4.82 -12.99
C PRO A 121 14.61 -5.01 -11.52
N ALA A 122 14.69 -6.25 -11.03
CA ALA A 122 15.10 -6.54 -9.66
C ALA A 122 16.55 -6.11 -9.40
N ALA A 123 17.46 -6.39 -10.34
CA ALA A 123 18.86 -5.98 -10.24
C ALA A 123 18.99 -4.44 -10.21
N VAL A 124 18.26 -3.73 -11.06
CA VAL A 124 18.28 -2.26 -11.11
C VAL A 124 17.67 -1.65 -9.84
N ALA A 125 16.59 -2.22 -9.31
CA ALA A 125 15.92 -1.73 -8.10
C ALA A 125 16.79 -1.78 -6.83
N VAL A 126 17.77 -2.69 -6.78
CA VAL A 126 18.73 -2.82 -5.67
C VAL A 126 19.71 -1.65 -5.60
N VAL A 127 20.07 -1.05 -6.75
CA VAL A 127 21.13 -0.04 -6.83
C VAL A 127 20.82 1.21 -5.99
N PRO A 128 19.65 1.86 -6.09
CA PRO A 128 19.36 3.05 -5.28
C PRO A 128 19.28 2.75 -3.78
N SER A 129 18.71 1.59 -3.40
CA SER A 129 18.56 1.17 -2.00
C SER A 129 19.92 0.93 -1.34
N THR A 130 20.84 0.26 -2.04
CA THR A 130 22.21 0.00 -1.58
C THR A 130 23.06 1.26 -1.53
N LEU A 131 22.96 2.14 -2.52
CA LEU A 131 23.63 3.44 -2.53
C LEU A 131 23.20 4.29 -1.33
N PHE A 132 21.89 4.40 -1.12
CA PHE A 132 21.34 5.19 -0.02
C PHE A 132 21.81 4.67 1.34
N ALA A 133 21.61 3.37 1.61
CA ALA A 133 21.98 2.77 2.89
C ALA A 133 23.51 2.81 3.12
N GLY A 134 24.31 2.57 2.08
CA GLY A 134 25.76 2.66 2.12
C GLY A 134 26.26 4.08 2.45
N LEU A 135 25.73 5.09 1.75
CA LEU A 135 26.09 6.49 1.98
C LEU A 135 25.57 7.02 3.31
N LEU A 136 24.39 6.60 3.75
CA LEU A 136 23.86 6.90 5.08
C LEU A 136 24.83 6.38 6.15
N ALA A 137 25.18 5.10 6.08
CA ALA A 137 26.08 4.47 7.03
C ALA A 137 27.47 5.13 7.03
N LEU A 138 28.05 5.40 5.87
CA LEU A 138 29.33 6.09 5.73
C LEU A 138 29.28 7.53 6.29
N THR A 139 28.21 8.27 6.02
CA THR A 139 28.03 9.65 6.50
C THR A 139 28.02 9.69 8.03
N PHE A 140 27.20 8.85 8.66
CA PHE A 140 27.13 8.79 10.11
C PHE A 140 28.39 8.19 10.74
N ALA A 141 29.02 7.19 10.10
CA ALA A 141 30.32 6.70 10.52
C ALA A 141 31.37 7.81 10.58
N THR A 142 31.33 8.72 9.59
CA THR A 142 32.21 9.90 9.52
C THR A 142 31.89 10.92 10.61
N MET A 143 30.60 11.22 10.83
CA MET A 143 30.19 12.17 11.86
C MET A 143 30.54 11.71 13.28
N PHE A 144 30.33 10.42 13.59
CA PHE A 144 30.68 9.84 14.88
C PHE A 144 32.17 9.49 15.01
N ARG A 145 32.85 9.31 13.87
CA ARG A 145 34.19 8.67 13.76
C ARG A 145 34.17 7.25 14.31
N ASN A 146 33.08 6.54 14.07
CA ASN A 146 32.88 5.17 14.52
C ASN A 146 32.07 4.40 13.46
N PRO A 147 32.64 3.36 12.82
CA PRO A 147 31.95 2.59 11.79
C PRO A 147 30.68 1.91 12.32
N TRP A 148 30.68 1.44 13.57
CA TRP A 148 29.52 0.79 14.19
C TRP A 148 28.36 1.75 14.39
N ALA A 149 28.63 3.01 14.75
CA ALA A 149 27.57 4.01 14.89
C ALA A 149 26.92 4.36 13.55
N GLY A 150 27.72 4.42 12.48
CA GLY A 150 27.22 4.57 11.11
C GLY A 150 26.36 3.40 10.67
N PHE A 151 26.86 2.18 10.86
CA PHE A 151 26.11 0.97 10.56
C PHE A 151 24.81 0.89 11.37
N ALA A 152 24.84 1.14 12.69
CA ALA A 152 23.66 1.14 13.54
C ALA A 152 22.58 2.13 13.08
N THR A 153 22.98 3.31 12.60
CA THR A 153 22.03 4.29 12.04
C THR A 153 21.34 3.76 10.79
N ALA A 154 22.07 3.09 9.89
CA ALA A 154 21.50 2.48 8.70
C ALA A 154 20.66 1.23 9.02
N VAL A 155 21.07 0.41 10.00
CA VAL A 155 20.26 -0.72 10.52
C VAL A 155 18.95 -0.21 11.08
N LEU A 156 18.96 0.92 11.79
CA LEU A 156 17.75 1.52 12.32
C LEU A 156 16.81 1.92 11.19
N TRP A 157 17.31 2.58 10.14
CA TRP A 157 16.51 2.88 8.94
C TRP A 157 15.94 1.62 8.28
N TRP A 158 16.80 0.63 8.06
CA TRP A 158 16.42 -0.64 7.47
C TRP A 158 15.39 -1.40 8.31
N SER A 159 15.48 -1.32 9.64
CA SER A 159 14.54 -1.97 10.56
C SER A 159 13.14 -1.36 10.47
N MET A 160 13.04 -0.04 10.24
CA MET A 160 11.75 0.62 10.00
C MET A 160 11.14 0.22 8.66
N ASP A 161 11.97 -0.22 7.71
CA ASP A 161 11.52 -0.66 6.38
C ASP A 161 11.22 -2.18 6.30
N ARG A 162 11.49 -2.94 7.38
CA ARG A 162 10.97 -4.31 7.51
C ARG A 162 9.45 -4.29 7.61
N PRO A 163 8.72 -5.34 7.18
CA PRO A 163 7.25 -5.33 7.16
C PRO A 163 6.72 -4.89 8.53
N PRO A 164 5.93 -3.80 8.60
CA PRO A 164 5.14 -3.18 7.53
C PRO A 164 5.79 -2.01 6.73
N GLY A 165 7.11 -1.87 6.67
CA GLY A 165 7.88 -0.73 6.10
C GLY A 165 7.31 0.03 4.90
N PRO A 166 7.07 -0.59 3.73
CA PRO A 166 6.42 0.07 2.59
C PRO A 166 5.03 0.67 2.92
N LEU A 167 4.34 0.12 3.91
CA LEU A 167 3.09 0.65 4.47
C LEU A 167 3.32 1.78 5.48
N ILE A 168 4.51 2.01 6.01
CA ILE A 168 4.80 3.20 6.83
C ILE A 168 5.17 4.36 5.91
N ASN A 169 6.15 4.17 5.03
CA ASN A 169 6.54 5.20 4.07
C ASN A 169 6.77 4.63 2.67
N PRO A 170 5.84 4.86 1.73
CA PRO A 170 5.96 4.30 0.40
C PRO A 170 7.11 4.90 -0.40
N PHE A 171 7.45 6.18 -0.19
CA PHE A 171 8.44 6.92 -1.00
C PHE A 171 9.88 6.84 -0.49
N LEU A 172 10.06 6.39 0.75
CA LEU A 172 11.39 6.22 1.36
C LEU A 172 11.74 4.75 1.61
N SER A 173 10.94 3.83 1.07
CA SER A 173 11.15 2.39 1.24
C SER A 173 12.31 1.86 0.41
N LEU A 174 13.18 1.09 1.05
CA LEU A 174 14.27 0.34 0.40
C LEU A 174 13.71 -0.84 -0.43
N ARG A 175 12.45 -1.22 -0.22
CA ARG A 175 11.81 -2.42 -0.79
C ARG A 175 10.62 -2.13 -1.69
N SER A 176 10.57 -0.92 -2.27
CA SER A 176 9.44 -0.49 -3.10
C SER A 176 9.17 -1.39 -4.32
N TYR A 177 10.19 -2.01 -4.93
CA TYR A 177 10.01 -2.85 -6.11
C TYR A 177 9.45 -4.23 -5.75
N SER A 178 10.02 -4.91 -4.76
CA SER A 178 9.46 -6.17 -4.25
C SER A 178 8.04 -5.99 -3.72
N ALA A 179 7.74 -4.85 -3.09
CA ALA A 179 6.40 -4.51 -2.66
C ALA A 179 5.42 -4.27 -3.82
N SER A 180 5.87 -3.91 -5.03
CA SER A 180 4.99 -3.71 -6.19
C SER A 180 4.58 -4.99 -6.89
N ILE A 181 5.33 -6.08 -6.70
CA ILE A 181 5.15 -7.35 -7.41
C ILE A 181 4.52 -8.46 -6.54
N VAL A 182 4.14 -8.17 -5.29
CA VAL A 182 3.37 -9.11 -4.44
C VAL A 182 2.00 -9.42 -5.10
N PRO A 183 1.47 -10.65 -5.07
CA PRO A 183 0.19 -10.98 -5.69
C PRO A 183 -1.02 -10.18 -5.16
N ASP A 184 -2.02 -10.00 -6.02
CA ASP A 184 -3.18 -9.09 -5.91
C ASP A 184 -4.06 -9.20 -4.65
N THR A 185 -3.95 -10.27 -3.87
CA THR A 185 -4.75 -10.45 -2.64
C THR A 185 -4.43 -9.41 -1.56
N VAL A 186 -3.23 -8.80 -1.61
CA VAL A 186 -2.79 -7.72 -0.71
C VAL A 186 -2.88 -6.33 -1.39
N HIS A 187 -2.89 -6.27 -2.74
CA HIS A 187 -2.79 -5.03 -3.52
C HIS A 187 -4.07 -4.25 -3.75
N GLN A 188 -5.23 -4.80 -3.43
CA GLN A 188 -6.51 -4.08 -3.58
C GLN A 188 -6.57 -2.73 -2.82
N THR A 189 -5.60 -2.44 -1.96
CA THR A 189 -5.52 -1.17 -1.20
C THR A 189 -4.22 -0.38 -1.41
N ALA A 190 -3.25 -0.89 -2.17
CA ALA A 190 -1.89 -0.37 -2.17
C ALA A 190 -1.62 0.59 -3.34
N VAL A 191 -2.36 1.70 -3.42
CA VAL A 191 -2.17 2.76 -4.44
C VAL A 191 -0.69 3.13 -4.60
N PHE A 192 0.06 3.18 -3.50
CA PHE A 192 1.45 3.59 -3.52
C PHE A 192 2.43 2.53 -4.00
N THR A 193 2.08 1.24 -4.02
CA THR A 193 2.98 0.20 -4.52
C THR A 193 3.03 0.17 -6.04
N GLN A 194 2.05 0.76 -6.74
CA GLN A 194 2.10 0.95 -8.20
C GLN A 194 3.30 1.78 -8.65
N TYR A 195 3.82 2.62 -7.77
CA TYR A 195 4.91 3.53 -8.06
C TYR A 195 6.29 2.95 -7.70
N ALA A 196 6.58 1.70 -8.08
CA ALA A 196 7.80 0.99 -7.69
C ALA A 196 9.10 1.81 -7.82
N TRP A 197 9.20 2.64 -8.87
CA TRP A 197 10.39 3.42 -9.24
C TRP A 197 10.48 4.82 -8.60
N GLN A 198 9.36 5.44 -8.22
CA GLN A 198 9.40 6.78 -7.63
C GLN A 198 10.18 6.81 -6.30
N PRO A 199 10.00 5.85 -5.37
CA PRO A 199 10.82 5.74 -4.17
C PRO A 199 12.30 5.54 -4.49
N LYS A 200 12.61 4.76 -5.54
CA LYS A 200 14.00 4.55 -5.98
C LYS A 200 14.67 5.84 -6.45
N LEU A 201 13.95 6.68 -7.19
CA LEU A 201 14.43 8.00 -7.60
C LEU A 201 14.65 8.91 -6.38
N VAL A 202 13.73 8.90 -5.42
CA VAL A 202 13.87 9.67 -4.17
C VAL A 202 15.11 9.21 -3.39
N LEU A 203 15.31 7.90 -3.22
CA LEU A 203 16.50 7.34 -2.56
C LEU A 203 17.80 7.70 -3.29
N LEU A 204 17.78 7.76 -4.63
CA LEU A 204 18.93 8.20 -5.42
C LEU A 204 19.26 9.68 -5.16
N VAL A 205 18.25 10.56 -5.15
CA VAL A 205 18.43 11.99 -4.84
C VAL A 205 18.97 12.17 -3.42
N LEU A 206 18.43 11.43 -2.46
CA LEU A 206 18.92 11.43 -1.07
C LEU A 206 20.35 10.89 -0.98
N SER A 207 20.71 9.90 -1.78
CA SER A 207 22.09 9.40 -1.87
C SER A 207 23.04 10.49 -2.34
N VAL A 208 22.69 11.25 -3.38
CA VAL A 208 23.49 12.38 -3.86
C VAL A 208 23.65 13.43 -2.75
N ALA A 209 22.56 13.78 -2.05
CA ALA A 209 22.61 14.72 -0.93
C ALA A 209 23.54 14.24 0.20
N LEU A 210 23.45 12.95 0.58
CA LEU A 210 24.33 12.32 1.56
C LEU A 210 25.79 12.33 1.12
N TYR A 211 26.06 12.05 -0.15
CA TYR A 211 27.42 12.13 -0.71
C TYR A 211 28.00 13.55 -0.65
N LEU A 212 27.22 14.57 -1.03
CA LEU A 212 27.65 15.97 -0.94
C LEU A 212 27.92 16.38 0.51
N GLN A 213 27.08 15.93 1.44
CA GLN A 213 27.27 16.17 2.87
C GLN A 213 28.51 15.44 3.41
N HIS A 214 28.70 14.17 3.06
CA HIS A 214 29.87 13.38 3.42
C HIS A 214 31.16 14.01 2.89
N ARG A 215 31.19 14.47 1.64
CA ARG A 215 32.34 15.17 1.06
C ARG A 215 32.75 16.36 1.90
N ARG A 216 31.80 17.17 2.38
CA ARG A 216 32.08 18.32 3.28
C ARG A 216 32.61 17.85 4.64
N LEU A 217 32.02 16.79 5.20
CA LEU A 217 32.43 16.23 6.50
C LEU A 217 33.86 15.70 6.46
N VAL A 218 34.26 15.02 5.40
CA VAL A 218 35.61 14.45 5.26
C VAL A 218 36.69 15.52 5.39
N PHE A 219 36.49 16.70 4.81
CA PHE A 219 37.45 17.82 4.94
C PHE A 219 37.44 18.48 6.32
N SER A 220 36.39 18.25 7.12
CA SER A 220 36.31 18.73 8.52
C SER A 220 36.93 17.77 9.54
N LEU A 221 37.46 16.62 9.10
CA LEU A 221 38.10 15.60 9.94
C LEU A 221 39.48 16.08 10.44
N GLY A 222 39.49 17.06 11.34
CA GLY A 222 40.72 17.61 11.91
C GLY A 222 40.53 18.94 12.66
N SER A 223 39.41 19.64 12.43
CA SER A 223 39.11 20.89 13.15
C SER A 223 38.51 20.61 14.53
N GLY A 224 38.65 21.56 15.47
CA GLY A 224 38.04 21.51 16.80
C GLY A 224 36.49 21.47 16.82
N HIS A 225 35.85 21.36 15.65
CA HIS A 225 34.39 21.33 15.49
C HIS A 225 33.79 19.92 15.71
N THR A 226 34.59 18.95 16.13
CA THR A 226 34.20 17.54 16.32
C THR A 226 32.98 17.37 17.23
N THR A 227 32.92 18.11 18.34
CA THR A 227 31.83 18.02 19.31
C THR A 227 30.51 18.51 18.74
N ARG A 228 30.53 19.59 17.96
CA ARG A 228 29.33 20.13 17.28
C ARG A 228 28.80 19.15 16.23
N LEU A 229 29.70 18.54 15.45
CA LEU A 229 29.34 17.54 14.45
C LEU A 229 28.72 16.28 15.09
N ARG A 230 29.29 15.78 16.18
CA ARG A 230 28.71 14.66 16.94
C ARG A 230 27.32 14.97 17.48
N ARG A 231 27.11 16.15 18.08
CA ARG A 231 25.78 16.57 18.56
C ARG A 231 24.76 16.62 17.41
N ARG A 232 25.13 17.20 16.27
CA ARG A 232 24.29 17.20 15.07
C ARG A 232 23.98 15.78 14.59
N ALA A 233 24.95 14.88 14.61
CA ALA A 233 24.76 13.48 14.24
C ALA A 233 23.73 12.80 15.14
N VAL A 234 23.86 12.94 16.46
CA VAL A 234 22.87 12.39 17.41
C VAL A 234 21.47 12.93 17.11
N VAL A 235 21.33 14.26 16.93
CA VAL A 235 20.04 14.87 16.59
C VAL A 235 19.48 14.28 15.29
N TRP A 236 20.29 14.16 14.24
CA TRP A 236 19.84 13.58 12.97
C TRP A 236 19.48 12.10 13.09
N THR A 237 20.24 11.30 13.83
CA THR A 237 19.93 9.88 14.08
C THR A 237 18.58 9.74 14.78
N LEU A 238 18.26 10.61 15.74
CA LEU A 238 16.97 10.61 16.45
C LEU A 238 15.82 11.16 15.61
N LEU A 239 16.10 12.12 14.71
CA LEU A 239 15.09 12.80 13.91
C LEU A 239 14.71 12.01 12.64
N LEU A 240 15.63 11.20 12.08
CA LEU A 240 15.37 10.39 10.88
C LEU A 240 14.13 9.47 11.01
N PRO A 241 13.95 8.72 12.11
CA PRO A 241 12.76 7.88 12.32
C PRO A 241 11.47 8.68 12.35
N VAL A 242 11.50 9.82 13.05
CA VAL A 242 10.36 10.73 13.16
C VAL A 242 10.00 11.28 11.79
N LEU A 243 10.98 11.75 11.01
CA LEU A 243 10.75 12.24 9.65
C LEU A 243 10.24 11.14 8.72
N TYR A 244 10.78 9.93 8.81
CA TYR A 244 10.35 8.79 8.00
C TYR A 244 8.87 8.46 8.27
N ALA A 245 8.48 8.33 9.55
CA ALA A 245 7.10 8.05 9.92
C ALA A 245 6.16 9.23 9.59
N LEU A 246 6.57 10.46 9.90
CA LEU A 246 5.76 11.67 9.68
C LEU A 246 5.51 11.92 8.19
N SER A 247 6.53 11.84 7.34
CA SER A 247 6.36 12.01 5.90
C SER A 247 5.46 10.93 5.30
N GLY A 248 5.65 9.67 5.71
CA GLY A 248 4.78 8.56 5.29
C GLY A 248 3.32 8.78 5.70
N ALA A 249 3.08 9.15 6.97
CA ALA A 249 1.74 9.44 7.47
C ALA A 249 1.10 10.63 6.74
N THR A 250 1.86 11.70 6.52
CA THR A 250 1.38 12.93 5.85
C THR A 250 0.93 12.63 4.41
N ILE A 251 1.73 11.86 3.67
CA ILE A 251 1.41 11.46 2.30
C ILE A 251 0.14 10.61 2.26
N LYS A 252 0.04 9.61 3.13
CA LYS A 252 -1.11 8.69 3.17
C LYS A 252 -2.39 9.39 3.61
N VAL A 253 -2.31 10.23 4.64
CA VAL A 253 -3.44 11.01 5.14
C VAL A 253 -3.87 12.06 4.10
N GLY A 254 -2.92 12.74 3.45
CA GLY A 254 -3.21 13.68 2.36
C GLY A 254 -3.87 13.01 1.15
N TYR A 255 -3.39 11.82 0.78
CA TYR A 255 -4.02 11.01 -0.27
C TYR A 255 -5.45 10.60 0.09
N LEU A 256 -5.66 10.15 1.32
CA LEU A 256 -7.00 9.83 1.81
C LEU A 256 -7.93 11.04 1.74
N TYR A 257 -7.49 12.22 2.19
CA TYR A 257 -8.34 13.42 2.17
C TYR A 257 -8.76 13.81 0.75
N THR A 258 -7.86 13.64 -0.23
CA THR A 258 -8.13 13.99 -1.63
C THR A 258 -9.00 12.97 -2.35
N HIS A 259 -9.02 11.71 -1.88
CA HIS A 259 -9.71 10.59 -2.55
C HIS A 259 -10.87 10.00 -1.74
N ARG A 260 -11.27 10.68 -0.66
CA ARG A 260 -12.33 10.20 0.25
C ARG A 260 -13.65 9.96 -0.49
N GLY A 261 -14.29 8.85 -0.15
CA GLY A 261 -15.46 8.25 -0.79
C GLY A 261 -15.12 7.38 -2.00
N ARG A 262 -13.96 7.59 -2.64
CA ARG A 262 -13.62 7.03 -3.96
C ARG A 262 -12.58 5.91 -3.90
N LEU A 263 -12.09 5.56 -2.72
CA LEU A 263 -11.04 4.54 -2.59
C LEU A 263 -11.63 3.15 -2.81
N LEU A 264 -10.83 2.29 -3.46
CA LEU A 264 -11.16 0.89 -3.68
C LEU A 264 -10.45 0.00 -2.63
N PRO A 265 -11.05 -1.15 -2.23
CA PRO A 265 -12.41 -1.57 -2.55
C PRO A 265 -13.46 -0.65 -1.92
N ASP A 266 -13.25 -0.20 -0.68
CA ASP A 266 -13.92 0.96 -0.07
C ASP A 266 -12.92 1.73 0.81
N ASP A 267 -13.26 3.00 1.11
CA ASP A 267 -12.48 3.86 1.99
C ASP A 267 -12.10 3.19 3.31
N THR A 268 -13.04 2.55 3.98
CA THR A 268 -12.79 2.01 5.33
C THR A 268 -11.77 0.87 5.29
N ALA A 269 -11.90 -0.06 4.34
CA ALA A 269 -10.93 -1.12 4.10
C ALA A 269 -9.56 -0.54 3.72
N TRP A 270 -9.54 0.46 2.84
CA TRP A 270 -8.30 1.14 2.45
C TRP A 270 -7.61 1.79 3.65
N ILE A 271 -8.34 2.57 4.46
CA ILE A 271 -7.78 3.30 5.60
C ILE A 271 -7.23 2.32 6.63
N ARG A 272 -7.97 1.25 6.94
CA ARG A 272 -7.53 0.22 7.88
C ARG A 272 -6.23 -0.44 7.39
N THR A 273 -6.14 -0.80 6.12
CA THR A 273 -4.92 -1.43 5.60
C THR A 273 -3.75 -0.45 5.55
N GLN A 274 -3.99 0.78 5.07
CA GLN A 274 -2.92 1.72 4.81
C GLN A 274 -2.46 2.52 6.03
N LEU A 275 -3.32 2.71 7.04
CA LEU A 275 -2.99 3.52 8.22
C LEU A 275 -2.81 2.70 9.51
N SER A 276 -3.17 1.42 9.55
CA SER A 276 -2.97 0.56 10.74
C SER A 276 -1.51 0.47 11.20
N SER A 277 -0.56 0.61 10.28
CA SER A 277 0.88 0.65 10.59
C SER A 277 1.25 1.82 11.51
N PHE A 278 0.45 2.89 11.54
CA PHE A 278 0.67 4.05 12.40
C PHE A 278 0.04 3.93 13.79
N GLY A 279 -0.80 2.92 14.05
CA GLY A 279 -1.51 2.76 15.33
C GLY A 279 -0.61 2.83 16.56
N PRO A 280 0.45 2.00 16.67
CA PRO A 280 1.37 2.06 17.80
C PRO A 280 2.36 3.23 17.72
N ILE A 281 2.39 3.99 16.61
CA ILE A 281 3.37 5.04 16.38
C ILE A 281 2.78 6.38 16.87
N PRO A 282 3.51 7.17 17.68
CA PRO A 282 3.04 8.46 18.20
C PRO A 282 2.58 9.46 17.13
N VAL A 283 2.98 9.26 15.87
CA VAL A 283 2.62 10.09 14.71
C VAL A 283 1.11 10.19 14.52
N ALA A 284 0.33 9.18 14.90
CA ALA A 284 -1.13 9.23 14.80
C ALA A 284 -1.73 10.39 15.63
N ARG A 285 -1.15 10.70 16.79
CA ARG A 285 -1.64 11.78 17.66
C ARG A 285 -1.46 13.18 17.03
N LEU A 286 -0.55 13.33 16.07
CA LEU A 286 -0.36 14.58 15.34
C LEU A 286 -1.55 14.94 14.44
N PHE A 287 -2.37 13.96 14.07
CA PHE A 287 -3.60 14.15 13.30
C PHE A 287 -4.86 14.25 14.18
N GLY A 288 -4.67 14.38 15.51
CA GLY A 288 -5.72 14.55 16.50
C GLY A 288 -6.21 13.24 17.13
N SER A 289 -6.82 13.35 18.31
CA SER A 289 -7.41 12.22 19.04
C SER A 289 -8.42 11.42 18.20
N PRO A 290 -9.29 12.04 17.38
CA PRO A 290 -10.20 11.31 16.50
C PRO A 290 -9.50 10.40 15.49
N PHE A 291 -8.35 10.81 14.95
CA PHE A 291 -7.57 9.96 14.04
C PHE A 291 -6.90 8.80 14.77
N SER A 292 -6.23 9.11 15.90
CA SER A 292 -5.57 8.09 16.72
C SER A 292 -6.55 7.00 17.15
N ALA A 293 -7.75 7.39 17.58
CA ALA A 293 -8.80 6.46 17.97
C ALA A 293 -9.47 5.76 16.78
N TYR A 294 -9.37 6.28 15.56
CA TYR A 294 -9.83 5.57 14.37
C TYR A 294 -8.86 4.44 13.97
N VAL A 295 -7.55 4.72 14.04
CA VAL A 295 -6.51 3.76 13.69
C VAL A 295 -6.36 2.67 14.76
N GLY A 296 -6.57 3.04 16.04
CA GLY A 296 -6.42 2.16 17.19
C GLY A 296 -4.96 1.90 17.58
N ASP A 297 -4.75 1.26 18.73
CA ASP A 297 -3.40 1.08 19.32
C ASP A 297 -2.66 -0.17 18.79
N ILE A 298 -3.34 -1.10 18.12
CA ILE A 298 -2.76 -2.38 17.69
C ILE A 298 -2.37 -2.32 16.20
N ALA A 299 -1.10 -2.57 15.90
CA ALA A 299 -0.63 -2.79 14.53
C ALA A 299 -1.19 -4.11 13.98
N ASN A 300 -2.36 -4.05 13.37
CA ASN A 300 -3.04 -5.21 12.84
C ASN A 300 -2.64 -5.49 11.38
N THR A 301 -1.39 -5.88 11.15
CA THR A 301 -0.87 -6.21 9.81
C THR A 301 -1.54 -7.43 9.17
N TRP A 302 -2.25 -8.26 9.95
CA TRP A 302 -3.02 -9.44 9.48
C TRP A 302 -4.46 -9.13 9.01
N ARG A 303 -4.92 -7.87 9.06
CA ARG A 303 -6.24 -7.46 8.53
C ARG A 303 -6.35 -7.45 6.99
N LEU A 304 -5.40 -8.09 6.30
CA LEU A 304 -5.33 -8.16 4.84
C LEU A 304 -6.31 -9.17 4.21
N ALA A 305 -6.94 -10.05 5.01
CA ALA A 305 -7.99 -10.93 4.50
C ALA A 305 -9.29 -10.15 4.34
N ALA A 306 -9.69 -9.85 3.11
CA ALA A 306 -10.93 -9.15 2.81
C ALA A 306 -12.16 -10.00 3.21
N GLY A 307 -12.91 -9.56 4.23
CA GLY A 307 -14.18 -10.15 4.64
C GLY A 307 -14.76 -9.46 5.88
N ASP A 308 -16.07 -9.56 6.10
CA ASP A 308 -16.75 -8.98 7.28
C ASP A 308 -16.19 -9.54 8.60
N GLU A 309 -15.52 -10.69 8.57
CA GLU A 309 -14.83 -11.31 9.72
C GLU A 309 -13.52 -10.60 10.11
N ALA A 310 -12.85 -9.92 9.18
CA ALA A 310 -11.56 -9.23 9.46
C ALA A 310 -11.70 -8.04 10.41
N ASP A 311 -12.93 -7.54 10.56
CA ASP A 311 -13.25 -6.48 11.52
C ASP A 311 -13.22 -6.99 12.98
N VAL A 312 -13.58 -8.26 13.21
CA VAL A 312 -13.78 -8.83 14.56
C VAL A 312 -12.46 -9.08 15.28
N TYR A 313 -11.42 -9.53 14.56
CA TYR A 313 -10.20 -10.07 15.18
C TYR A 313 -9.17 -9.02 15.66
N GLY A 314 -9.40 -7.72 15.44
CA GLY A 314 -8.39 -6.69 15.75
C GLY A 314 -8.82 -5.53 16.65
N ASP A 315 -10.12 -5.38 16.95
CA ASP A 315 -10.62 -4.24 17.74
C ASP A 315 -10.96 -4.67 19.17
N THR A 316 -10.14 -4.23 20.13
CA THR A 316 -10.34 -4.47 21.56
C THR A 316 -11.63 -3.81 22.06
N VAL A 317 -12.20 -4.33 23.16
CA VAL A 317 -13.34 -3.69 23.84
C VAL A 317 -13.03 -2.24 24.18
N ARG A 318 -11.79 -1.96 24.62
CA ARG A 318 -11.30 -0.60 24.88
C ARG A 318 -11.40 0.29 23.64
N HIS A 319 -10.87 -0.16 22.50
CA HIS A 319 -10.91 0.59 21.24
C HIS A 319 -12.37 0.91 20.83
N ARG A 320 -13.28 -0.05 20.94
CA ARG A 320 -14.71 0.15 20.63
C ARG A 320 -15.35 1.20 21.54
N ASN A 321 -15.03 1.17 22.84
CA ASN A 321 -15.53 2.14 23.81
C ASN A 321 -14.99 3.55 23.55
N GLU A 322 -13.70 3.68 23.20
CA GLU A 322 -13.07 4.96 22.84
C GLU A 322 -13.70 5.57 21.59
N VAL A 323 -13.92 4.76 20.54
CA VAL A 323 -14.62 5.18 19.32
C VAL A 323 -16.05 5.64 19.65
N ALA A 324 -16.80 4.87 20.43
CA ALA A 324 -18.18 5.21 20.82
C ALA A 324 -18.25 6.51 21.64
N GLU A 325 -17.31 6.73 22.56
CA GLU A 325 -17.21 7.97 23.35
C GLU A 325 -16.93 9.18 22.45
N LEU A 326 -15.99 9.08 21.51
CA LEU A 326 -15.66 10.18 20.60
C LEU A 326 -16.81 10.53 19.64
N VAL A 327 -17.55 9.51 19.17
CA VAL A 327 -18.77 9.73 18.36
C VAL A 327 -19.87 10.38 19.18
N ARG A 328 -20.06 9.97 20.46
CA ARG A 328 -21.04 10.59 21.36
C ARG A 328 -20.75 12.07 21.60
N ARG A 329 -19.50 12.41 21.89
CA ARG A 329 -19.05 13.81 22.08
C ARG A 329 -19.21 14.70 20.84
N GLY A 330 -19.53 14.12 19.68
CA GLY A 330 -19.78 14.88 18.47
C GLY A 330 -18.53 15.59 17.97
N ALA A 331 -17.43 14.85 17.85
CA ALA A 331 -16.17 15.42 17.38
C ALA A 331 -16.38 16.20 16.07
N SER A 332 -16.27 17.53 16.12
CA SER A 332 -16.28 18.45 14.96
C SER A 332 -15.04 18.28 14.05
N SER A 333 -14.35 17.15 14.19
CA SER A 333 -13.17 16.79 13.43
C SER A 333 -13.54 16.38 12.02
N VAL A 334 -12.62 16.65 11.10
CA VAL A 334 -12.62 16.08 9.75
C VAL A 334 -12.70 14.55 9.75
N TRP A 335 -12.37 13.87 10.86
CA TRP A 335 -12.51 12.41 11.05
C TRP A 335 -13.84 11.96 11.63
N GLY A 336 -14.72 12.88 12.05
CA GLY A 336 -15.97 12.57 12.75
C GLY A 336 -16.87 11.60 11.98
N SER A 337 -17.03 11.81 10.67
CA SER A 337 -17.80 10.92 9.80
C SER A 337 -17.18 9.51 9.69
N ASN A 338 -15.85 9.40 9.66
CA ASN A 338 -15.17 8.09 9.61
C ASN A 338 -15.33 7.34 10.94
N LEU A 339 -15.20 8.05 12.06
CA LEU A 339 -15.44 7.46 13.38
C LEU A 339 -16.88 7.00 13.55
N ALA A 340 -17.86 7.78 13.08
CA ALA A 340 -19.27 7.40 13.15
C ALA A 340 -19.55 6.15 12.31
N GLU A 341 -19.00 6.07 11.09
CA GLU A 341 -19.15 4.88 10.24
C GLU A 341 -18.46 3.65 10.87
N LEU A 342 -17.25 3.83 11.38
CA LEU A 342 -16.50 2.80 12.11
C LEU A 342 -17.30 2.30 13.32
N HIS A 343 -17.85 3.22 14.12
CA HIS A 343 -18.69 2.88 15.26
C HIS A 343 -19.91 2.06 14.83
N ALA A 344 -20.62 2.52 13.79
CA ALA A 344 -21.81 1.85 13.30
C ALA A 344 -21.52 0.43 12.82
N ARG A 345 -20.38 0.21 12.15
CA ARG A 345 -19.92 -1.14 11.77
C ARG A 345 -19.60 -2.02 12.97
N LEU A 346 -18.74 -1.55 13.87
CA LEU A 346 -18.28 -2.35 15.00
C LEU A 346 -19.40 -2.70 15.97
N ALA A 347 -20.28 -1.74 16.26
CA ALA A 347 -21.44 -1.98 17.11
C ALA A 347 -22.54 -2.76 16.35
N GLY A 348 -22.68 -2.55 15.04
CA GLY A 348 -23.67 -3.23 14.20
C GLY A 348 -23.46 -4.74 14.12
N GLN A 349 -22.21 -5.21 14.20
CA GLN A 349 -21.89 -6.64 14.29
C GLN A 349 -22.38 -7.28 15.60
N THR A 350 -22.47 -6.50 16.67
CA THR A 350 -22.98 -6.96 17.97
C THR A 350 -24.46 -6.67 18.19
N ALA A 351 -25.09 -5.92 17.28
CA ALA A 351 -26.50 -5.56 17.38
C ALA A 351 -27.39 -6.75 17.00
N GLN A 352 -28.32 -7.11 17.89
CA GLN A 352 -29.19 -8.28 17.74
C GLN A 352 -30.33 -8.04 16.76
N THR A 353 -30.81 -6.79 16.63
CA THR A 353 -31.98 -6.44 15.83
C THR A 353 -31.60 -5.54 14.65
N PRO A 354 -32.33 -5.61 13.51
CA PRO A 354 -32.17 -4.65 12.42
C PRO A 354 -32.41 -3.20 12.85
N GLU A 355 -33.33 -2.94 13.78
CA GLU A 355 -33.64 -1.60 14.29
C GLU A 355 -32.45 -0.99 15.02
N ASP A 356 -31.72 -1.79 15.81
CA ASP A 356 -30.52 -1.31 16.49
C ASP A 356 -29.38 -1.02 15.50
N ARG A 357 -29.25 -1.82 14.43
CA ARG A 357 -28.32 -1.52 13.32
C ARG A 357 -28.71 -0.23 12.60
N ILE A 358 -30.00 -0.01 12.34
CA ILE A 358 -30.50 1.23 11.73
C ILE A 358 -30.17 2.44 12.62
N LYS A 359 -30.42 2.36 13.94
CA LYS A 359 -30.08 3.45 14.88
C LYS A 359 -28.59 3.80 14.81
N LEU A 360 -27.72 2.79 14.74
CA LEU A 360 -26.28 2.99 14.64
C LEU A 360 -25.87 3.71 13.35
N TYR A 361 -26.40 3.31 12.19
CA TYR A 361 -26.12 4.00 10.93
C TYR A 361 -26.79 5.37 10.83
N ARG A 362 -27.92 5.59 11.51
CA ARG A 362 -28.55 6.92 11.62
C ARG A 362 -27.63 7.95 12.26
N ILE A 363 -26.81 7.55 13.24
CA ILE A 363 -25.79 8.45 13.83
C ILE A 363 -24.87 9.04 12.74
N VAL A 364 -24.50 8.26 11.72
CA VAL A 364 -23.63 8.71 10.63
C VAL A 364 -24.31 9.81 9.82
N VAL A 365 -25.55 9.59 9.40
CA VAL A 365 -26.28 10.51 8.51
C VAL A 365 -26.86 11.71 9.26
N ASP A 366 -27.25 11.56 10.52
CA ASP A 366 -27.82 12.64 11.32
C ASP A 366 -26.75 13.64 11.76
N LYS A 367 -25.59 13.13 12.22
CA LYS A 367 -24.47 13.99 12.64
C LYS A 367 -23.63 14.49 11.47
N TYR A 368 -23.51 13.70 10.40
CA TYR A 368 -22.66 14.01 9.25
C TYR A 368 -23.40 13.81 7.92
N PRO A 369 -24.49 14.56 7.65
CA PRO A 369 -25.33 14.36 6.46
C PRO A 369 -24.60 14.63 5.14
N ARG A 370 -23.56 15.48 5.18
CA ARG A 370 -22.68 15.78 4.04
C ARG A 370 -21.35 15.01 4.10
N GLY A 371 -21.22 14.07 5.05
CA GLY A 371 -20.03 13.25 5.19
C GLY A 371 -19.87 12.28 4.02
N PRO A 372 -18.64 11.87 3.70
CA PRO A 372 -18.34 10.97 2.58
C PRO A 372 -18.96 9.58 2.73
N HIS A 373 -19.35 9.20 3.95
CA HIS A 373 -19.97 7.91 4.24
C HIS A 373 -21.50 7.97 4.36
N ALA A 374 -22.11 9.15 4.20
CA ALA A 374 -23.55 9.31 4.38
C ALA A 374 -24.35 8.47 3.38
N SER A 375 -23.96 8.46 2.10
CA SER A 375 -24.62 7.65 1.06
C SER A 375 -24.52 6.15 1.35
N ALA A 376 -23.35 5.66 1.76
CA ALA A 376 -23.13 4.26 2.13
C ALA A 376 -23.95 3.86 3.38
N ALA A 377 -24.03 4.74 4.38
CA ALA A 377 -24.86 4.54 5.56
C ALA A 377 -26.34 4.46 5.20
N TYR A 378 -26.84 5.33 4.32
CA TYR A 378 -28.21 5.24 3.81
C TYR A 378 -28.49 3.93 3.05
N VAL A 379 -27.54 3.43 2.26
CA VAL A 379 -27.66 2.11 1.60
C VAL A 379 -27.72 0.99 2.65
N ARG A 380 -26.92 1.06 3.73
CA ARG A 380 -27.01 0.06 4.82
C ARG A 380 -28.37 0.14 5.53
N ILE A 381 -28.85 1.34 5.86
CA ILE A 381 -30.19 1.56 6.44
C ILE A 381 -31.29 0.98 5.54
N ALA A 382 -31.23 1.26 4.24
CA ALA A 382 -32.21 0.77 3.27
C ALA A 382 -32.22 -0.77 3.20
N ARG A 383 -31.06 -1.41 3.32
CA ARG A 383 -30.96 -2.88 3.37
C ARG A 383 -31.67 -3.45 4.58
N GLU A 384 -31.40 -2.91 5.77
CA GLU A 384 -32.05 -3.37 7.00
C GLU A 384 -33.58 -3.19 6.94
N TYR A 385 -34.07 -2.07 6.38
CA TYR A 385 -35.50 -1.87 6.14
C TYR A 385 -36.08 -2.87 5.15
N ALA A 386 -35.38 -3.17 4.05
CA ALA A 386 -35.81 -4.15 3.06
C ALA A 386 -35.87 -5.57 3.67
N ASP A 387 -34.90 -5.94 4.51
CA ASP A 387 -34.89 -7.23 5.21
C ASP A 387 -36.09 -7.37 6.17
N MET A 388 -36.54 -6.26 6.78
CA MET A 388 -37.79 -6.18 7.56
C MET A 388 -39.06 -6.06 6.72
N LYS A 389 -38.96 -6.07 5.38
CA LYS A 389 -40.06 -5.82 4.42
C LYS A 389 -40.74 -4.45 4.57
N GLN A 390 -40.03 -3.48 5.15
CA GLN A 390 -40.45 -2.07 5.23
C GLN A 390 -39.98 -1.34 3.96
N TYR A 391 -40.60 -1.69 2.84
CA TYR A 391 -40.15 -1.26 1.51
C TYR A 391 -40.26 0.25 1.29
N SER A 392 -41.24 0.92 1.88
CA SER A 392 -41.41 2.37 1.74
C SER A 392 -40.23 3.15 2.36
N GLU A 393 -39.79 2.72 3.54
CA GLU A 393 -38.67 3.25 4.29
C GLU A 393 -37.34 2.91 3.62
N ALA A 394 -37.22 1.68 3.10
CA ALA A 394 -36.07 1.26 2.31
C ALA A 394 -35.90 2.11 1.04
N MET A 395 -36.99 2.40 0.33
CA MET A 395 -36.99 3.27 -0.85
C MET A 395 -36.61 4.71 -0.49
N ALA A 396 -37.17 5.27 0.59
CA ALA A 396 -36.82 6.61 1.07
C ALA A 396 -35.33 6.72 1.46
N ALA A 397 -34.77 5.69 2.09
CA ALA A 397 -33.35 5.63 2.38
C ALA A 397 -32.49 5.51 1.11
N CYS A 398 -32.91 4.72 0.10
CA CYS A 398 -32.22 4.69 -1.20
C CYS A 398 -32.21 6.06 -1.89
N GLU A 399 -33.33 6.79 -1.87
CA GLU A 399 -33.40 8.13 -2.44
C GLU A 399 -32.51 9.12 -1.67
N SER A 400 -32.45 9.00 -0.35
CA SER A 400 -31.55 9.79 0.48
C SER A 400 -30.08 9.48 0.16
N ALA A 401 -29.74 8.22 -0.11
CA ALA A 401 -28.40 7.84 -0.57
C ALA A 401 -28.03 8.50 -1.91
N LEU A 402 -28.98 8.59 -2.85
CA LEU A 402 -28.80 9.23 -4.16
C LEU A 402 -28.81 10.76 -4.10
N LYS A 403 -29.34 11.37 -3.03
CA LYS A 403 -29.29 12.82 -2.78
C LYS A 403 -28.03 13.25 -2.02
N ALA A 404 -27.44 12.34 -1.23
CA ALA A 404 -26.19 12.57 -0.52
C ALA A 404 -24.99 12.65 -1.49
N VAL A 405 -23.83 13.05 -0.98
CA VAL A 405 -22.58 12.95 -1.75
C VAL A 405 -22.28 11.46 -1.97
N TYR A 406 -22.52 10.96 -3.17
CA TYR A 406 -22.40 9.55 -3.51
C TYR A 406 -21.24 9.29 -4.47
N THR A 407 -20.79 8.04 -4.48
CA THR A 407 -19.90 7.50 -5.50
C THR A 407 -20.66 6.63 -6.48
N PRO A 408 -20.12 6.35 -7.68
CA PRO A 408 -20.75 5.44 -8.63
C PRO A 408 -21.12 4.10 -7.99
N ARG A 409 -20.27 3.58 -7.09
CA ARG A 409 -20.54 2.35 -6.33
C ARG A 409 -21.76 2.47 -5.42
N THR A 410 -21.82 3.48 -4.54
CA THR A 410 -22.96 3.64 -3.61
C THR A 410 -24.27 3.95 -4.35
N ALA A 411 -24.21 4.70 -5.45
CA ALA A 411 -25.39 4.97 -6.27
C ALA A 411 -25.84 3.72 -7.05
N SER A 412 -24.90 2.92 -7.56
CA SER A 412 -25.16 1.61 -8.16
C SER A 412 -25.87 0.69 -7.15
N ASP A 413 -25.37 0.60 -5.90
CA ASP A 413 -26.00 -0.21 -4.85
C ASP A 413 -27.40 0.29 -4.46
N ALA A 414 -27.59 1.61 -4.31
CA ALA A 414 -28.91 2.18 -4.04
C ALA A 414 -29.91 1.87 -5.16
N LEU A 415 -29.52 2.07 -6.43
CA LEU A 415 -30.38 1.81 -7.59
C LEU A 415 -30.66 0.32 -7.79
N ARG A 416 -29.69 -0.55 -7.51
CA ARG A 416 -29.87 -2.00 -7.47
C ARG A 416 -30.95 -2.37 -6.46
N MET A 417 -30.88 -1.81 -5.26
CA MET A 417 -31.84 -2.10 -4.20
C MET A 417 -33.24 -1.56 -4.52
N GLN A 418 -33.36 -0.34 -5.06
CA GLN A 418 -34.63 0.18 -5.56
C GLN A 418 -35.24 -0.73 -6.64
N THR A 419 -34.40 -1.28 -7.52
CA THR A 419 -34.84 -2.21 -8.57
C THR A 419 -35.37 -3.51 -7.99
N VAL A 420 -34.67 -4.09 -7.01
CA VAL A 420 -35.07 -5.33 -6.34
C VAL A 420 -36.37 -5.12 -5.57
N ILE A 421 -36.46 -4.08 -4.74
CA ILE A 421 -37.66 -3.77 -3.95
C ILE A 421 -38.89 -3.65 -4.85
N ARG A 422 -38.82 -2.81 -5.90
CA ARG A 422 -39.95 -2.61 -6.84
C ARG A 422 -40.35 -3.89 -7.57
N ARG A 423 -39.36 -4.72 -7.92
CA ARG A 423 -39.62 -6.01 -8.56
C ARG A 423 -40.34 -6.96 -7.61
N ASP A 424 -39.94 -6.97 -6.35
CA ASP A 424 -40.51 -7.84 -5.31
C ASP A 424 -41.93 -7.38 -4.92
N GLU A 425 -42.22 -6.08 -5.02
CA GLU A 425 -43.57 -5.49 -4.90
C GLU A 425 -44.46 -5.72 -6.15
N GLY A 426 -43.89 -6.26 -7.24
CA GLY A 426 -44.60 -6.48 -8.50
C GLY A 426 -44.71 -5.25 -9.41
N ASP A 427 -44.17 -4.10 -9.02
CA ASP A 427 -44.09 -2.89 -9.85
C ASP A 427 -42.93 -3.00 -10.86
N LEU A 428 -43.14 -3.86 -11.86
CA LEU A 428 -42.16 -4.14 -12.90
C LEU A 428 -41.82 -2.92 -13.77
N GLU A 429 -42.76 -1.99 -13.94
CA GLU A 429 -42.53 -0.76 -14.72
C GLU A 429 -41.51 0.15 -14.04
N SER A 430 -41.74 0.46 -12.77
CA SER A 430 -40.82 1.26 -11.97
C SER A 430 -39.49 0.54 -11.75
N ALA A 431 -39.50 -0.80 -11.62
CA ALA A 431 -38.28 -1.59 -11.55
C ALA A 431 -37.44 -1.47 -12.82
N ALA A 432 -38.06 -1.52 -14.00
CA ALA A 432 -37.36 -1.31 -15.29
C ALA A 432 -36.72 0.10 -15.37
N VAL A 433 -37.41 1.14 -14.88
CA VAL A 433 -36.85 2.51 -14.83
C VAL A 433 -35.63 2.57 -13.92
N SER A 434 -35.70 1.98 -12.73
CA SER A 434 -34.56 1.91 -11.80
C SER A 434 -33.40 1.10 -12.36
N ALA A 435 -33.66 -0.04 -13.00
CA ALA A 435 -32.62 -0.88 -13.62
C ALA A 435 -31.89 -0.15 -14.77
N ARG A 436 -32.61 0.64 -15.59
CA ARG A 436 -31.98 1.51 -16.61
C ARG A 436 -31.10 2.59 -15.98
N ARG A 437 -31.52 3.19 -14.87
CA ARG A 437 -30.69 4.16 -14.12
C ARG A 437 -29.46 3.47 -13.54
N TRP A 438 -29.63 2.28 -12.96
CA TRP A 438 -28.55 1.47 -12.41
C TRP A 438 -27.51 1.17 -13.48
N MET A 439 -27.91 0.67 -14.65
CA MET A 439 -27.02 0.35 -15.77
C MET A 439 -26.19 1.55 -16.24
N ARG A 440 -26.72 2.77 -16.14
CA ARG A 440 -25.98 4.00 -16.51
C ARG A 440 -24.93 4.41 -15.49
N VAL A 441 -25.15 4.11 -14.21
CA VAL A 441 -24.28 4.55 -13.10
C VAL A 441 -23.28 3.47 -12.70
N ALA A 442 -23.61 2.20 -12.93
CA ALA A 442 -22.74 1.07 -12.65
C ALA A 442 -21.40 1.18 -13.40
N ASP A 443 -20.33 0.83 -12.70
CA ASP A 443 -19.00 0.66 -13.30
C ASP A 443 -19.00 -0.52 -14.28
N ASP A 444 -17.90 -0.66 -15.02
CA ASP A 444 -17.78 -1.70 -16.05
C ASP A 444 -17.98 -3.11 -15.46
N ARG A 445 -17.68 -3.33 -14.17
CA ARG A 445 -17.82 -4.65 -13.51
C ARG A 445 -19.27 -5.02 -13.19
N LEU A 446 -20.11 -4.03 -12.83
CA LEU A 446 -21.50 -4.28 -12.44
C LEU A 446 -22.52 -3.89 -13.51
N ARG A 447 -22.11 -3.22 -14.59
CA ARG A 447 -23.02 -2.75 -15.64
C ARG A 447 -23.78 -3.88 -16.31
N PHE A 448 -23.13 -5.02 -16.57
CA PHE A 448 -23.82 -6.17 -17.17
C PHE A 448 -24.83 -6.81 -16.21
N LYS A 449 -24.60 -6.77 -14.89
CA LYS A 449 -25.59 -7.23 -13.89
C LYS A 449 -26.83 -6.35 -13.86
N ALA A 450 -26.68 -5.04 -14.00
CA ALA A 450 -27.81 -4.14 -14.16
C ALA A 450 -28.58 -4.43 -15.47
N GLY A 451 -27.84 -4.71 -16.54
CA GLY A 451 -28.39 -5.07 -17.84
C GLY A 451 -29.17 -6.39 -17.83
N GLU A 452 -28.66 -7.42 -17.15
CA GLU A 452 -29.32 -8.71 -16.90
C GLU A 452 -30.68 -8.51 -16.23
N VAL A 453 -30.72 -7.76 -15.13
CA VAL A 453 -31.95 -7.50 -14.39
C VAL A 453 -32.95 -6.71 -15.24
N LEU A 454 -32.49 -5.70 -15.98
CA LEU A 454 -33.33 -4.94 -16.90
C LEU A 454 -33.93 -5.82 -17.99
N PHE A 455 -33.11 -6.68 -18.60
CA PHE A 455 -33.54 -7.64 -19.61
C PHE A 455 -34.65 -8.56 -19.10
N ASP A 456 -34.44 -9.17 -17.94
CA ASP A 456 -35.42 -10.08 -17.31
C ASP A 456 -36.74 -9.37 -16.99
N ILE A 457 -36.68 -8.14 -16.47
CA ILE A 457 -37.89 -7.34 -16.19
C ILE A 457 -38.66 -7.04 -17.48
N LEU A 458 -37.97 -6.65 -18.55
CA LEU A 458 -38.61 -6.31 -19.83
C LEU A 458 -39.21 -7.53 -20.53
N GLN A 459 -38.60 -8.72 -20.38
CA GLN A 459 -39.20 -9.98 -20.84
C GLN A 459 -40.52 -10.27 -20.09
N LYS A 460 -40.52 -10.13 -18.76
CA LYS A 460 -41.74 -10.33 -17.94
C LYS A 460 -42.86 -9.35 -18.29
N LEU A 461 -42.51 -8.13 -18.71
CA LEU A 461 -43.45 -7.12 -19.21
C LEU A 461 -43.91 -7.35 -20.66
N GLY A 462 -43.40 -8.38 -21.36
CA GLY A 462 -43.71 -8.63 -22.79
C GLY A 462 -43.13 -7.59 -23.76
N ARG A 463 -42.17 -6.76 -23.33
CA ARG A 463 -41.60 -5.66 -24.13
C ARG A 463 -40.44 -6.13 -25.00
N ASN A 464 -40.71 -7.05 -25.94
CA ASN A 464 -39.69 -7.77 -26.72
C ASN A 464 -38.65 -6.86 -27.40
N ARG A 465 -39.07 -5.74 -28.02
CA ARG A 465 -38.13 -4.80 -28.66
C ARG A 465 -37.17 -4.15 -27.66
N GLN A 466 -37.66 -3.74 -26.50
CA GLN A 466 -36.83 -3.14 -25.45
C GLN A 466 -35.93 -4.19 -24.78
N ALA A 467 -36.44 -5.41 -24.57
CA ALA A 467 -35.66 -6.53 -24.06
C ALA A 467 -34.50 -6.88 -25.01
N ALA A 468 -34.74 -6.90 -26.33
CA ALA A 468 -33.67 -7.08 -27.31
C ALA A 468 -32.61 -5.96 -27.27
N GLN A 469 -33.03 -4.71 -27.06
CA GLN A 469 -32.09 -3.59 -26.87
C GLN A 469 -31.27 -3.76 -25.59
N ALA A 470 -31.90 -4.12 -24.47
CA ALA A 470 -31.23 -4.38 -23.20
C ALA A 470 -30.24 -5.55 -23.31
N ALA A 471 -30.60 -6.63 -24.01
CA ALA A 471 -29.71 -7.76 -24.27
C ALA A 471 -28.44 -7.35 -25.02
N ARG A 472 -28.58 -6.56 -26.10
CA ARG A 472 -27.43 -6.02 -26.86
C ARG A 472 -26.54 -5.13 -25.99
N ALA A 473 -27.14 -4.22 -25.23
CA ALA A 473 -26.39 -3.34 -24.32
C ALA A 473 -25.68 -4.14 -23.21
N THR A 474 -26.27 -5.24 -22.76
CA THR A 474 -25.68 -6.14 -21.76
C THR A 474 -24.50 -6.91 -22.34
N LEU A 475 -24.60 -7.42 -23.58
CA LEU A 475 -23.47 -8.04 -24.29
C LEU A 475 -22.30 -7.05 -24.48
N ALA A 476 -22.59 -5.80 -24.82
CA ALA A 476 -21.57 -4.75 -24.90
C ALA A 476 -20.92 -4.48 -23.53
N ALA A 477 -21.71 -4.49 -22.45
CA ALA A 477 -21.19 -4.35 -21.08
C ALA A 477 -20.33 -5.54 -20.64
N ILE A 478 -20.68 -6.77 -21.04
CA ILE A 478 -19.84 -7.97 -20.82
C ILE A 478 -18.50 -7.81 -21.52
N ALA A 479 -18.49 -7.40 -22.79
CA ALA A 479 -17.24 -7.18 -23.52
C ALA A 479 -16.38 -6.07 -22.88
N ALA A 480 -17.00 -5.00 -22.37
CA ALA A 480 -16.31 -3.93 -21.65
C ALA A 480 -15.71 -4.42 -20.31
N PHE A 481 -16.45 -5.26 -19.58
CA PHE A 481 -15.96 -5.91 -18.35
C PHE A 481 -14.76 -6.81 -18.64
N GLU A 482 -14.86 -7.69 -19.64
CA GLU A 482 -13.77 -8.56 -20.09
C GLU A 482 -12.53 -7.75 -20.52
N ALA A 483 -12.72 -6.68 -21.27
CA ALA A 483 -11.63 -5.78 -21.63
C ALA A 483 -10.98 -5.16 -20.37
N ALA A 484 -11.78 -4.71 -19.39
CA ALA A 484 -11.28 -4.11 -18.16
C ALA A 484 -10.44 -5.07 -17.31
N ILE A 485 -10.90 -6.32 -17.10
CA ILE A 485 -10.15 -7.33 -16.33
C ILE A 485 -8.82 -7.76 -16.98
N HIS A 486 -8.65 -7.47 -18.27
CA HIS A 486 -7.43 -7.75 -19.04
C HIS A 486 -6.58 -6.49 -19.29
N ARG A 487 -7.01 -5.29 -18.86
CA ARG A 487 -6.19 -4.07 -18.98
C ARG A 487 -4.96 -4.18 -18.07
N PRO A 488 -3.73 -3.98 -18.62
CA PRO A 488 -2.53 -3.92 -17.80
C PRO A 488 -2.64 -2.80 -16.76
N GLY A 489 -2.46 -3.13 -15.48
CA GLY A 489 -2.45 -2.15 -14.38
C GLY A 489 -3.80 -1.93 -13.68
N GLU A 490 -4.90 -2.52 -14.15
CA GLU A 490 -6.14 -2.57 -13.35
C GLU A 490 -6.06 -3.69 -12.32
N VAL A 491 -6.29 -3.35 -11.05
CA VAL A 491 -6.18 -4.29 -9.93
C VAL A 491 -7.33 -5.29 -9.99
N ARG A 492 -7.03 -6.60 -10.12
CA ARG A 492 -8.04 -7.65 -10.06
C ARG A 492 -8.55 -7.79 -8.63
N ALA A 493 -9.87 -7.79 -8.47
CA ALA A 493 -10.48 -8.16 -7.21
C ALA A 493 -10.51 -9.69 -7.11
N ALA A 494 -9.37 -10.30 -6.78
CA ALA A 494 -9.22 -11.75 -6.64
C ALA A 494 -10.40 -12.35 -5.87
N GLY A 495 -11.05 -13.36 -6.47
CA GLY A 495 -12.26 -14.00 -5.96
C GLY A 495 -13.58 -13.36 -6.41
N ARG A 496 -13.74 -12.03 -6.33
CA ARG A 496 -14.97 -11.37 -6.79
C ARG A 496 -15.08 -11.36 -8.32
N ASP A 497 -13.97 -11.05 -9.00
CA ASP A 497 -13.97 -11.00 -10.46
C ASP A 497 -14.19 -12.40 -11.05
N ALA A 498 -13.72 -13.46 -10.40
CA ALA A 498 -13.97 -14.85 -10.85
C ALA A 498 -15.47 -15.22 -10.82
N ILE A 499 -16.23 -14.72 -9.84
CA ILE A 499 -17.69 -14.91 -9.78
C ILE A 499 -18.34 -14.12 -10.94
N LEU A 500 -17.92 -12.87 -11.15
CA LEU A 500 -18.45 -12.03 -12.23
C LEU A 500 -18.10 -12.56 -13.63
N GLU A 501 -16.90 -13.11 -13.82
CA GLU A 501 -16.47 -13.80 -15.05
C GLU A 501 -17.35 -15.02 -15.33
N ARG A 502 -17.60 -15.86 -14.32
CA ARG A 502 -18.52 -17.01 -14.45
C ARG A 502 -19.93 -16.56 -14.83
N ASP A 503 -20.41 -15.52 -14.15
CA ASP A 503 -21.74 -14.97 -14.41
C ASP A 503 -21.85 -14.41 -15.83
N ALA A 504 -20.86 -13.63 -16.28
CA ALA A 504 -20.80 -13.08 -17.63
C ALA A 504 -20.73 -14.18 -18.70
N ALA A 505 -19.91 -15.21 -18.48
CA ALA A 505 -19.80 -16.37 -19.37
C ALA A 505 -21.11 -17.15 -19.46
N SER A 506 -21.86 -17.29 -18.36
CA SER A 506 -23.17 -17.95 -18.36
C SER A 506 -24.27 -17.11 -19.02
N LEU A 507 -24.21 -15.79 -18.88
CA LEU A 507 -25.24 -14.87 -19.37
C LEU A 507 -25.15 -14.64 -20.88
N ARG A 508 -23.94 -14.58 -21.44
CA ARG A 508 -23.70 -14.35 -22.87
C ARG A 508 -24.50 -15.27 -23.80
N PRO A 509 -24.41 -16.61 -23.71
CA PRO A 509 -25.13 -17.50 -24.63
C PRO A 509 -26.66 -17.37 -24.49
N ARG A 510 -27.17 -17.05 -23.30
CA ARG A 510 -28.60 -16.80 -23.05
C ARG A 510 -29.10 -15.57 -23.81
N LEU A 511 -28.33 -14.47 -23.79
CA LEU A 511 -28.67 -13.24 -24.50
C LEU A 511 -28.57 -13.41 -26.02
N GLU A 512 -27.55 -14.11 -26.50
CA GLU A 512 -27.36 -14.41 -27.93
C GLU A 512 -28.47 -15.30 -28.49
N ALA A 513 -28.90 -16.33 -27.74
CA ALA A 513 -30.04 -17.16 -28.11
C ALA A 513 -31.32 -16.32 -28.23
N TYR A 514 -31.63 -15.49 -27.22
CA TYR A 514 -32.79 -14.61 -27.25
C TYR A 514 -32.81 -13.67 -28.46
N LEU A 515 -31.66 -13.08 -28.81
CA LEU A 515 -31.55 -12.17 -29.96
C LEU A 515 -31.77 -12.89 -31.30
N ARG A 516 -31.30 -14.13 -31.43
CA ARG A 516 -31.55 -14.97 -32.63
C ARG A 516 -33.03 -15.30 -32.77
N ASP A 517 -33.68 -15.72 -31.68
CA ASP A 517 -35.10 -16.08 -31.71
C ASP A 517 -35.97 -14.84 -31.96
N SER A 518 -35.63 -13.71 -31.35
CA SER A 518 -36.30 -12.43 -31.60
C SER A 518 -36.14 -11.94 -33.04
N ALA A 519 -35.00 -12.19 -33.68
CA ALA A 519 -34.82 -11.85 -35.09
C ALA A 519 -35.73 -12.71 -35.99
N ARG A 520 -35.82 -14.01 -35.72
CA ARG A 520 -36.72 -14.93 -36.43
C ARG A 520 -38.19 -14.57 -36.28
N ALA A 521 -38.62 -14.12 -35.10
CA ALA A 521 -40.01 -13.74 -34.86
C ALA A 521 -40.43 -12.42 -35.55
N ASN A 522 -39.49 -11.62 -36.07
CA ASN A 522 -39.78 -10.38 -36.80
C ASN A 522 -39.66 -10.54 -38.33
N HIS A 523 -39.28 -11.73 -38.81
CA HIS A 523 -39.29 -12.13 -40.22
C HIS A 523 -40.50 -13.03 -40.46
#